data_AF-A0A841PZ02-F1
#
_entry.id   AF-A0A841PZ02-F1
#
_cell.length_a   1.000
_cell.length_b   1.000
_cell.length_c   1.000
_cell.angle_alpha   90.00
_cell.angle_beta   90.00
_cell.angle_gamma   90.00
#
_symmetry.space_group_name_H-M   'P 1'
#
loop_
_entity.id
_entity.type
_entity.pdbx_description
1 polymer ?
#
loop_
_entity_poly.entity_id
_entity_poly.type
_entity_poly.pdbx_seq_one_letter_code
_entity_poly.pdbx_strand_id
1 'polypeptide(L)'
;MKNKLLLVISIFVITFIFIGCRAEIERKIKEGNYELALRSTDIEETKEIRAMLDKENIDYLFEEKLKRGYLYIKKNEMDRFNHLLGLDREQLIMLVVGKRKIDQDHHLLVTNNQNKIKSFSNMSFDKALSFVEQNGGAFISVSSENYQLIEAGTRVKVTFNPFETNRELNPPLYKAILVEKIGE
;
A
#
# COMPACT_ATOMS: atom_id res chain seq x y z
N MET A 1 47.12 9.71 40.27
CA MET A 1 45.86 10.44 39.95
C MET A 1 45.62 10.69 38.45
N LYS A 2 46.44 10.21 37.50
CA LYS A 2 46.27 10.48 36.06
C LYS A 2 45.20 9.61 35.36
N ASN A 3 44.89 8.41 35.86
CA ASN A 3 43.95 7.48 35.20
C ASN A 3 42.46 7.71 35.56
N LYS A 4 42.15 8.42 36.65
CA LYS A 4 40.75 8.72 37.02
C LYS A 4 40.15 9.86 36.20
N LEU A 5 40.97 10.80 35.71
CA LEU A 5 40.53 11.97 34.94
C LEU A 5 40.07 11.58 33.51
N LEU A 6 40.78 10.64 32.89
CA LEU A 6 40.44 10.09 31.57
C LEU A 6 39.07 9.38 31.57
N LEU A 7 38.74 8.68 32.65
CA LEU A 7 37.48 7.96 32.80
C LEU A 7 36.28 8.91 32.96
N VAL A 8 36.47 10.04 33.63
CA VAL A 8 35.42 11.06 33.81
C VAL A 8 35.14 11.75 32.47
N ILE A 9 36.16 12.15 31.72
CA ILE A 9 36.00 12.80 30.42
C ILE A 9 35.31 11.86 29.41
N SER A 10 35.64 10.55 29.40
CA SER A 10 34.99 9.60 28.49
C SER A 10 33.50 9.44 28.81
N ILE A 11 33.11 9.41 30.08
CA ILE A 11 31.71 9.35 30.50
C ILE A 11 30.97 10.62 30.06
N PHE A 12 31.55 11.81 30.28
CA PHE A 12 30.94 13.08 29.85
C PHE A 12 30.73 13.14 28.33
N VAL A 13 31.72 12.77 27.52
CA VAL A 13 31.62 12.79 26.05
C VAL A 13 30.53 11.83 25.56
N ILE A 14 30.48 10.61 26.10
CA ILE A 14 29.45 9.62 25.75
C ILE A 14 28.05 10.15 26.12
N THR A 15 27.90 10.73 27.31
CA THR A 15 26.62 11.28 27.77
C THR A 15 26.16 12.46 26.90
N PHE A 16 27.07 13.36 26.50
CA PHE A 16 26.76 14.47 25.59
C PHE A 16 26.37 13.99 24.18
N ILE A 17 27.01 12.94 23.67
CA ILE A 17 26.66 12.34 22.36
C ILE A 17 25.24 11.75 22.41
N PHE A 18 24.88 11.00 23.47
CA PHE A 18 23.54 10.42 23.61
C PHE A 18 22.44 11.47 23.80
N ILE A 19 22.71 12.55 24.53
CA ILE A 19 21.76 13.66 24.71
C ILE A 19 21.61 14.44 23.39
N GLY A 20 22.71 14.68 22.66
CA GLY A 20 22.72 15.35 21.37
C GLY A 20 21.90 14.61 20.30
N CYS A 21 22.05 13.28 20.21
CA CYS A 21 21.27 12.46 19.26
C CYS A 21 19.76 12.52 19.53
N ARG A 22 19.33 12.53 20.81
CA ARG A 22 17.90 12.65 21.16
C ARG A 22 17.33 14.02 20.85
N ALA A 23 18.07 15.08 21.20
CA ALA A 23 17.66 16.46 20.91
C ALA A 23 17.55 16.71 19.39
N GLU A 24 18.41 16.07 18.58
CA GLU A 24 18.35 16.19 17.12
C GLU A 24 17.12 15.49 16.52
N ILE A 25 16.74 14.31 17.01
CA ILE A 25 15.52 13.61 16.57
C ILE A 25 14.28 14.43 16.93
N GLU A 26 14.17 14.92 18.17
CA GLU A 26 13.04 15.76 18.59
C GLU A 26 12.95 17.06 17.76
N ARG A 27 14.10 17.66 17.44
CA ARG A 27 14.17 18.81 16.55
C ARG A 27 13.72 18.46 15.13
N LYS A 28 14.24 17.37 14.54
CA LYS A 28 13.86 16.92 13.19
C LYS A 28 12.39 16.54 13.09
N ILE A 29 11.78 15.96 14.14
CA ILE A 29 10.35 15.70 14.17
C ILE A 29 9.56 17.01 14.11
N LYS A 30 9.94 18.02 14.91
CA LYS A 30 9.25 19.32 14.97
C LYS A 30 9.48 20.19 13.72
N GLU A 31 10.69 20.25 13.20
CA GLU A 31 11.08 21.11 12.08
C GLU A 31 10.89 20.44 10.71
N GLY A 32 11.09 19.13 10.64
CA GLY A 32 11.09 18.35 9.40
C GLY A 32 9.74 17.72 9.04
N ASN A 33 8.67 18.02 9.80
CA ASN A 33 7.32 17.53 9.55
C ASN A 33 7.23 15.99 9.49
N TYR A 34 7.85 15.31 10.46
CA TYR A 34 7.74 13.85 10.58
C TYR A 34 6.57 13.46 11.48
N GLU A 35 5.90 12.37 11.13
CA GLU A 35 4.85 11.74 11.93
C GLU A 35 5.26 10.33 12.35
N LEU A 36 4.76 9.89 13.50
CA LEU A 36 4.96 8.53 13.98
C LEU A 36 4.24 7.57 13.02
N ALA A 37 5.01 6.77 12.31
CA ALA A 37 4.52 5.84 11.29
C ALA A 37 4.35 4.42 11.86
N LEU A 38 5.25 3.99 12.74
CA LEU A 38 5.20 2.66 13.36
C LEU A 38 5.73 2.67 14.78
N ARG A 39 5.09 1.88 15.65
CA ARG A 39 5.58 1.50 16.97
C ARG A 39 5.58 -0.01 17.09
N SER A 40 6.75 -0.65 17.10
CA SER A 40 6.86 -2.10 17.28
C SER A 40 7.53 -2.47 18.61
N THR A 41 7.06 -3.56 19.20
CA THR A 41 7.71 -4.23 20.34
C THR A 41 8.80 -5.20 19.89
N ASP A 42 8.90 -5.48 18.60
CA ASP A 42 9.94 -6.30 17.99
C ASP A 42 10.89 -5.40 17.19
N ILE A 43 12.14 -5.30 17.63
CA ILE A 43 13.15 -4.46 16.99
C ILE A 43 13.58 -5.07 15.64
N GLU A 44 13.54 -6.38 15.46
CA GLU A 44 13.91 -7.02 14.18
C GLU A 44 12.86 -6.73 13.11
N GLU A 45 11.57 -6.67 13.46
CA GLU A 45 10.51 -6.23 12.54
C GLU A 45 10.78 -4.81 12.01
N THR A 46 11.24 -3.90 12.87
CA THR A 46 11.60 -2.53 12.43
C THR A 46 12.85 -2.50 11.55
N LYS A 47 13.70 -3.53 11.57
CA LYS A 47 14.89 -3.61 10.72
C LYS A 47 14.52 -3.98 9.29
N GLU A 48 13.59 -4.91 9.10
CA GLU A 48 13.08 -5.27 7.78
C GLU A 48 12.38 -4.07 7.10
N ILE A 49 11.52 -3.37 7.85
CA ILE A 49 10.83 -2.17 7.37
C ILE A 49 11.81 -1.06 6.98
N ARG A 50 12.85 -0.83 7.78
CA ARG A 50 13.90 0.14 7.46
C ARG A 50 14.68 -0.25 6.19
N ALA A 51 15.03 -1.52 6.02
CA ALA A 51 15.68 -1.99 4.80
C ALA A 51 14.80 -1.77 3.55
N MET A 52 13.48 -1.94 3.66
CA MET A 52 12.56 -1.62 2.57
C MET A 52 12.52 -0.11 2.28
N LEU A 53 12.51 0.74 3.32
CA LEU A 53 12.53 2.20 3.16
C LEU A 53 13.83 2.70 2.50
N ASP A 54 14.98 2.15 2.90
CA ASP A 54 16.28 2.47 2.31
C ASP A 54 16.31 2.12 0.81
N LYS A 55 15.73 0.96 0.44
CA LYS A 55 15.64 0.52 -0.96
C LYS A 55 14.78 1.45 -1.82
N GLU A 56 13.71 1.98 -1.26
CA GLU A 56 12.77 2.90 -1.94
C GLU A 56 13.16 4.38 -1.81
N ASN A 57 14.32 4.65 -1.20
CA ASN A 57 14.84 6.00 -0.94
C ASN A 57 13.83 6.89 -0.20
N ILE A 58 13.15 6.33 0.80
CA ILE A 58 12.22 7.04 1.68
C ILE A 58 12.95 7.45 2.96
N ASP A 59 13.00 8.74 3.25
CA ASP A 59 13.67 9.29 4.42
C ASP A 59 12.86 9.03 5.71
N TYR A 60 13.52 8.51 6.75
CA TYR A 60 12.89 8.16 8.03
C TYR A 60 13.80 8.48 9.23
N LEU A 61 13.17 8.65 10.40
CA LEU A 61 13.86 8.68 11.70
C LEU A 61 13.52 7.42 12.46
N PHE A 62 14.51 6.85 13.14
CA PHE A 62 14.33 5.68 13.99
C PHE A 62 14.83 5.99 15.40
N GLU A 63 14.05 5.61 16.39
CA GLU A 63 14.42 5.71 17.79
C GLU A 63 14.07 4.41 18.54
N GLU A 64 15.01 3.91 19.32
CA GLU A 64 14.76 2.81 20.25
C GLU A 64 14.53 3.37 21.67
N LYS A 65 13.33 3.13 22.21
CA LYS A 65 12.94 3.54 23.56
C LYS A 65 12.27 2.38 24.28
N LEU A 66 12.74 2.05 25.49
CA LEU A 66 12.12 1.02 26.35
C LEU A 66 11.93 -0.34 25.65
N LYS A 67 12.93 -0.79 24.88
CA LYS A 67 12.88 -2.01 24.04
C LYS A 67 11.76 -2.01 22.99
N ARG A 68 11.37 -0.82 22.52
CA ARG A 68 10.43 -0.64 21.41
C ARG A 68 11.08 0.22 20.34
N GLY A 69 10.85 -0.14 19.09
CA GLY A 69 11.25 0.67 17.94
C GLY A 69 10.16 1.66 17.58
N TYR A 70 10.55 2.91 17.36
CA TYR A 70 9.69 4.01 16.91
C TYR A 70 10.22 4.50 15.57
N LEU A 71 9.39 4.40 14.53
CA LEU A 71 9.72 4.83 13.18
C LEU A 71 8.89 6.05 12.84
N TYR A 72 9.55 7.10 12.34
CA TYR A 72 8.91 8.33 11.93
C TYR A 72 9.21 8.60 10.46
N ILE A 73 8.19 9.03 9.72
CA ILE A 73 8.27 9.30 8.28
C ILE A 73 7.71 10.69 8.01
N LYS A 74 8.26 11.40 7.03
CA LYS A 74 7.71 12.72 6.64
C LYS A 74 6.27 12.59 6.19
N LYS A 75 5.41 13.56 6.56
CA LYS A 75 3.98 13.50 6.21
C LYS A 75 3.72 13.27 4.72
N ASN A 76 4.50 13.89 3.84
CA ASN A 76 4.36 13.77 2.39
C ASN A 76 4.81 12.40 1.84
N GLU A 77 5.51 11.60 2.63
CA GLU A 77 5.94 10.23 2.27
C GLU A 77 5.06 9.16 2.92
N MET A 78 4.08 9.55 3.75
CA MET A 78 3.24 8.60 4.50
C MET A 78 2.42 7.69 3.56
N ASP A 79 1.93 8.23 2.44
CA ASP A 79 1.21 7.43 1.45
C ASP A 79 2.12 6.40 0.78
N ARG A 80 3.35 6.78 0.43
CA ARG A 80 4.37 5.85 -0.11
C ARG A 80 4.76 4.78 0.90
N PHE A 81 4.85 5.14 2.19
CA PHE A 81 5.09 4.18 3.26
C PHE A 81 3.95 3.17 3.43
N ASN A 82 2.71 3.65 3.47
CA ASN A 82 1.53 2.77 3.55
C ASN A 82 1.48 1.83 2.33
N HIS A 83 1.84 2.35 1.16
CA HIS A 83 1.95 1.56 -0.08
C HIS A 83 2.99 0.45 -0.01
N LEU A 84 4.17 0.78 0.55
CA LEU A 84 5.28 -0.15 0.73
C LEU A 84 4.89 -1.30 1.67
N LEU A 85 4.20 -0.99 2.77
CA LEU A 85 3.70 -1.98 3.71
C LEU A 85 2.43 -2.71 3.22
N GLY A 86 1.85 -2.26 2.12
CA GLY A 86 0.58 -2.77 1.61
C GLY A 86 -0.61 -2.51 2.54
N LEU A 87 -0.50 -1.54 3.43
CA LEU A 87 -1.58 -1.10 4.32
C LEU A 87 -2.68 -0.35 3.56
N ASP A 88 -2.35 0.12 2.36
CA ASP A 88 -3.27 0.70 1.40
C ASP A 88 -3.86 -0.34 0.44
N ARG A 89 -3.84 -1.65 0.76
CA ARG A 89 -4.34 -2.69 -0.15
C ARG A 89 -5.62 -3.30 0.39
N GLU A 90 -6.67 -3.24 -0.42
CA GLU A 90 -7.90 -3.97 -0.21
C GLU A 90 -8.08 -5.05 -1.28
N GLN A 91 -8.90 -6.05 -0.96
CA GLN A 91 -9.25 -7.13 -1.87
C GLN A 91 -10.75 -7.17 -2.11
N LEU A 92 -11.13 -7.43 -3.36
CA LEU A 92 -12.52 -7.58 -3.74
C LEU A 92 -12.66 -8.77 -4.69
N ILE A 93 -13.67 -9.60 -4.43
CA ILE A 93 -13.97 -10.79 -5.24
C ILE A 93 -15.20 -10.48 -6.10
N MET A 94 -15.06 -10.60 -7.42
CA MET A 94 -16.14 -10.34 -8.36
C MET A 94 -16.19 -11.31 -9.52
N LEU A 95 -17.35 -11.39 -10.14
CA LEU A 95 -17.56 -12.07 -11.40
C LEU A 95 -17.33 -11.07 -12.54
N VAL A 96 -16.46 -11.42 -13.49
CA VAL A 96 -16.29 -10.67 -14.74
C VAL A 96 -17.47 -10.97 -15.64
N VAL A 97 -18.22 -9.95 -16.03
CA VAL A 97 -19.39 -10.06 -16.91
C VAL A 97 -19.13 -9.53 -18.31
N GLY A 98 -18.06 -8.75 -18.49
CA GLY A 98 -17.60 -8.27 -19.78
C GLY A 98 -16.20 -7.67 -19.70
N LYS A 99 -15.60 -7.35 -20.85
CA LYS A 99 -14.31 -6.66 -20.91
C LYS A 99 -14.19 -5.80 -22.15
N ARG A 100 -13.40 -4.72 -22.10
CA ARG A 100 -13.13 -3.83 -23.23
C ARG A 100 -11.70 -3.30 -23.20
N LYS A 101 -11.06 -3.32 -24.36
CA LYS A 101 -9.81 -2.61 -24.61
C LYS A 101 -10.14 -1.14 -24.87
N ILE A 102 -9.55 -0.22 -24.10
CA ILE A 102 -9.73 1.22 -24.26
C ILE A 102 -8.66 1.75 -25.22
N ASP A 103 -7.39 1.45 -24.93
CA ASP A 103 -6.26 1.73 -25.81
C ASP A 103 -5.15 0.67 -25.65
N GLN A 104 -3.89 1.00 -25.98
CA GLN A 104 -2.78 0.05 -25.89
C GLN A 104 -2.45 -0.35 -24.44
N ASP A 105 -2.59 0.59 -23.50
CA ASP A 105 -2.15 0.46 -22.11
C ASP A 105 -3.32 0.35 -21.13
N HIS A 106 -4.50 0.83 -21.52
CA HIS A 106 -5.70 0.84 -20.69
C HIS A 106 -6.70 -0.24 -21.13
N HIS A 107 -6.99 -1.15 -20.20
CA HIS A 107 -7.96 -2.22 -20.38
C HIS A 107 -8.95 -2.26 -19.23
N LEU A 108 -10.18 -2.64 -19.52
CA LEU A 108 -11.28 -2.60 -18.57
C LEU A 108 -11.94 -3.97 -18.45
N LEU A 109 -12.14 -4.43 -17.22
CA LEU A 109 -13.09 -5.49 -16.90
C LEU A 109 -14.37 -4.86 -16.35
N VAL A 110 -15.51 -5.38 -16.79
CA VAL A 110 -16.83 -5.05 -16.26
C VAL A 110 -17.22 -6.19 -15.34
N THR A 111 -17.53 -5.87 -14.09
CA THR A 111 -17.62 -6.86 -13.03
C THR A 111 -18.84 -6.63 -12.15
N ASN A 112 -19.33 -7.70 -11.53
CA ASN A 112 -20.49 -7.67 -10.64
C ASN A 112 -20.26 -8.59 -9.43
N ASN A 113 -20.98 -8.31 -8.33
CA ASN A 113 -20.87 -9.03 -7.06
C ASN A 113 -21.75 -10.29 -6.96
N GLN A 114 -22.45 -10.70 -8.02
CA GLN A 114 -23.31 -11.88 -8.03
C GLN A 114 -22.53 -13.19 -8.22
N ASN A 115 -23.10 -14.26 -7.67
CA ASN A 115 -22.50 -15.61 -7.64
C ASN A 115 -22.89 -16.52 -8.83
N LYS A 116 -23.70 -16.05 -9.80
CA LYS A 116 -24.23 -16.93 -10.87
C LYS A 116 -23.34 -16.90 -12.11
N ILE A 117 -22.76 -18.03 -12.49
CA ILE A 117 -21.69 -18.14 -13.50
C ILE A 117 -22.21 -18.40 -14.92
N LYS A 118 -23.43 -18.94 -15.09
CA LYS A 118 -23.80 -19.65 -16.34
C LYS A 118 -24.26 -18.80 -17.55
N SER A 119 -24.30 -17.47 -17.48
CA SER A 119 -24.88 -16.63 -18.56
C SER A 119 -23.98 -15.53 -19.16
N PHE A 120 -22.71 -15.42 -18.75
CA PHE A 120 -21.90 -14.23 -19.06
C PHE A 120 -20.80 -14.41 -20.11
N SER A 121 -20.45 -15.65 -20.47
CA SER A 121 -19.34 -15.91 -21.42
C SER A 121 -19.51 -15.30 -22.81
N ASN A 122 -20.76 -14.99 -23.22
CA ASN A 122 -21.09 -14.40 -24.52
C ASN A 122 -21.77 -13.02 -24.42
N MET A 123 -21.62 -12.31 -23.29
CA MET A 123 -22.22 -10.99 -23.14
C MET A 123 -21.38 -9.92 -23.86
N SER A 124 -22.01 -9.12 -24.72
CA SER A 124 -21.35 -7.95 -25.31
C SER A 124 -21.05 -6.89 -24.25
N PHE A 125 -20.08 -6.02 -24.50
CA PHE A 125 -19.72 -4.95 -23.56
C PHE A 125 -20.93 -4.07 -23.19
N ASP A 126 -21.76 -3.67 -24.16
CA ASP A 126 -22.92 -2.81 -23.89
C ASP A 126 -23.98 -3.51 -23.02
N LYS A 127 -24.14 -4.84 -23.18
CA LYS A 127 -25.00 -5.65 -22.32
C LYS A 127 -24.42 -5.79 -20.91
N ALA A 128 -23.11 -5.98 -20.81
CA ALA A 128 -22.40 -6.04 -19.54
C ALA A 128 -22.51 -4.71 -18.77
N LEU A 129 -22.34 -3.59 -19.48
CA LEU A 129 -22.51 -2.25 -18.93
C LEU A 129 -23.93 -2.06 -18.38
N SER A 130 -24.95 -2.30 -19.23
CA SER A 130 -26.36 -2.21 -18.82
C SER A 130 -26.68 -3.11 -17.63
N PHE A 131 -26.09 -4.31 -17.59
CA PHE A 131 -26.29 -5.25 -16.48
C PHE A 131 -25.72 -4.70 -15.17
N VAL A 132 -24.50 -4.16 -15.18
CA VAL A 132 -23.86 -3.61 -13.97
C VAL A 132 -24.55 -2.33 -13.50
N GLU A 133 -25.01 -1.46 -14.41
CA GLU A 133 -25.81 -0.28 -14.06
C GLU A 133 -27.11 -0.64 -13.33
N GLN A 134 -27.76 -1.76 -13.72
CA GLN A 134 -29.01 -2.21 -13.12
C GLN A 134 -28.83 -3.05 -11.86
N ASN A 135 -27.74 -3.82 -11.76
CA ASN A 135 -27.54 -4.83 -10.72
C ASN A 135 -26.38 -4.50 -9.76
N GLY A 136 -25.79 -3.32 -9.90
CA GLY A 136 -24.58 -2.91 -9.19
C GLY A 136 -23.33 -3.61 -9.72
N GLY A 137 -22.16 -3.22 -9.21
CA GLY A 137 -20.87 -3.83 -9.54
C GLY A 137 -19.80 -2.78 -9.72
N ALA A 138 -18.86 -3.01 -10.62
CA ALA A 138 -17.68 -2.16 -10.75
C ALA A 138 -17.04 -2.24 -12.13
N PHE A 139 -16.19 -1.26 -12.41
CA PHE A 139 -15.18 -1.32 -13.45
C PHE A 139 -13.81 -1.56 -12.84
N ILE A 140 -13.02 -2.44 -13.44
CA ILE A 140 -11.66 -2.74 -13.00
C ILE A 140 -10.70 -2.44 -14.15
N SER A 141 -9.87 -1.42 -13.97
CA SER A 141 -8.74 -1.17 -14.86
C SER A 141 -7.64 -2.20 -14.58
N VAL A 142 -7.17 -2.86 -15.62
CA VAL A 142 -6.19 -3.95 -15.56
C VAL A 142 -5.09 -3.79 -16.60
N SER A 143 -3.95 -4.45 -16.38
CA SER A 143 -2.87 -4.54 -17.38
C SER A 143 -3.27 -5.36 -18.61
N SER A 144 -2.54 -5.17 -19.71
CA SER A 144 -2.69 -5.96 -20.95
C SER A 144 -2.60 -7.47 -20.71
N GLU A 145 -1.69 -7.89 -19.83
CA GLU A 145 -1.49 -9.31 -19.47
C GLU A 145 -2.74 -9.88 -18.78
N ASN A 146 -3.22 -9.21 -17.72
CA ASN A 146 -4.42 -9.64 -17.00
C ASN A 146 -5.65 -9.62 -17.91
N TYR A 147 -5.77 -8.63 -18.80
CA TYR A 147 -6.87 -8.55 -19.76
C TYR A 147 -6.93 -9.74 -20.73
N GLN A 148 -5.78 -10.23 -21.18
CA GLN A 148 -5.70 -11.41 -22.06
C GLN A 148 -6.10 -12.68 -21.32
N LEU A 149 -5.64 -12.83 -20.08
CA LEU A 149 -5.88 -14.04 -19.29
C LEU A 149 -7.32 -14.14 -18.78
N ILE A 150 -7.99 -13.03 -18.53
CA ILE A 150 -9.30 -13.02 -17.87
C ILE A 150 -10.44 -13.00 -18.90
N GLU A 151 -11.40 -13.91 -18.73
CA GLU A 151 -12.56 -14.06 -19.61
C GLU A 151 -13.87 -13.70 -18.88
N ALA A 152 -14.90 -13.32 -19.63
CA ALA A 152 -16.23 -13.16 -19.05
C ALA A 152 -16.74 -14.51 -18.50
N GLY A 153 -17.41 -14.48 -17.35
CA GLY A 153 -17.73 -15.65 -16.54
C GLY A 153 -16.66 -16.04 -15.52
N THR A 154 -15.46 -15.45 -15.59
CA THR A 154 -14.37 -15.73 -14.62
C THR A 154 -14.62 -15.00 -13.30
N ARG A 155 -14.51 -15.70 -12.17
CA ARG A 155 -14.38 -15.04 -10.87
C ARG A 155 -12.95 -14.60 -10.64
N VAL A 156 -12.78 -13.36 -10.21
CA VAL A 156 -11.47 -12.76 -9.96
C VAL A 156 -11.39 -12.19 -8.56
N LYS A 157 -10.22 -12.31 -7.94
CA LYS A 157 -9.80 -11.57 -6.75
C LYS A 157 -8.98 -10.39 -7.25
N VAL A 158 -9.43 -9.17 -6.97
CA VAL A 158 -8.75 -7.94 -7.35
C VAL A 158 -8.14 -7.34 -6.09
N THR A 159 -6.82 -7.14 -6.10
CA THR A 159 -6.13 -6.32 -5.10
C THR A 159 -5.97 -4.92 -5.66
N PHE A 160 -6.36 -3.89 -4.90
CA PHE A 160 -6.34 -2.50 -5.34
C PHE A 160 -6.01 -1.55 -4.18
N ASN A 161 -5.69 -0.30 -4.51
CA ASN A 161 -5.55 0.78 -3.54
C ASN A 161 -6.90 1.53 -3.38
N PRO A 162 -7.53 1.56 -2.20
CA PRO A 162 -8.83 2.20 -2.01
C PRO A 162 -8.79 3.72 -2.20
N PHE A 163 -7.61 4.36 -2.08
CA PHE A 163 -7.41 5.80 -2.32
C PHE A 163 -7.29 6.14 -3.81
N GLU A 164 -6.89 5.19 -4.66
CA GLU A 164 -6.87 5.37 -6.13
C GLU A 164 -8.21 4.98 -6.79
N THR A 165 -9.23 4.65 -6.00
CA THR A 165 -10.55 4.25 -6.49
C THR A 165 -11.40 5.47 -6.82
N ASN A 166 -11.91 5.55 -8.05
CA ASN A 166 -12.90 6.56 -8.41
C ASN A 166 -14.30 6.07 -8.01
N ARG A 167 -14.72 6.45 -6.81
CA ARG A 167 -16.03 6.08 -6.23
C ARG A 167 -17.19 6.96 -6.69
N GLU A 168 -16.90 8.07 -7.37
CA GLU A 168 -17.92 9.00 -7.88
C GLU A 168 -18.56 8.47 -9.18
N LEU A 169 -17.85 7.60 -9.90
CA LEU A 169 -18.43 6.84 -11.01
C LEU A 169 -19.46 5.84 -10.47
N ASN A 170 -20.55 5.70 -11.22
CA ASN A 170 -21.54 4.66 -10.99
C ASN A 170 -21.71 3.83 -12.28
N PRO A 171 -21.15 2.61 -12.34
CA PRO A 171 -20.41 1.87 -11.30
C PRO A 171 -19.00 2.44 -10.97
N PRO A 172 -18.48 2.22 -9.74
CA PRO A 172 -17.15 2.69 -9.34
C PRO A 172 -16.03 2.07 -10.18
N LEU A 173 -14.94 2.82 -10.39
CA LEU A 173 -13.74 2.35 -11.10
C LEU A 173 -12.60 2.09 -10.11
N TYR A 174 -12.13 0.85 -10.08
CA TYR A 174 -10.93 0.45 -9.34
C TYR A 174 -9.76 0.25 -10.29
N LYS A 175 -8.55 0.57 -9.83
CA LYS A 175 -7.32 0.28 -10.53
C LYS A 175 -6.64 -0.92 -9.87
N ALA A 176 -6.53 -2.02 -10.61
CA ALA A 176 -5.98 -3.25 -10.08
C ALA A 176 -4.46 -3.17 -9.96
N ILE A 177 -3.94 -3.54 -8.79
CA ILE A 177 -2.52 -3.83 -8.56
C ILE A 177 -2.24 -5.29 -8.96
N LEU A 178 -3.13 -6.20 -8.57
CA LEU A 178 -3.04 -7.62 -8.86
C LEU A 178 -4.44 -8.18 -9.15
N VAL A 179 -4.52 -9.11 -10.10
CA VAL A 179 -5.76 -9.84 -10.40
C VAL A 179 -5.46 -11.33 -10.46
N GLU A 180 -6.21 -12.11 -9.68
CA GLU A 180 -6.07 -13.56 -9.60
C GLU A 180 -7.40 -14.23 -9.97
N LYS A 181 -7.37 -15.28 -10.81
CA LYS A 181 -8.55 -16.11 -11.06
C LYS A 181 -8.87 -16.94 -9.82
N ILE A 182 -10.16 -17.05 -9.47
CA ILE A 182 -10.64 -17.87 -8.36
C ILE A 182 -11.53 -19.00 -8.87
N GLY A 183 -10.93 -20.15 -9.20
CA GLY A 183 -11.62 -21.44 -9.44
C GLY A 183 -12.63 -21.50 -10.60
N GLU A 184 -12.82 -22.70 -11.15
CA GLU A 184 -13.98 -23.07 -11.99
C GLU A 184 -15.10 -23.67 -11.14
#